data_AF-A0A437LUK6-F1
#
_entry.id   AF-A0A437LUK6-F1
#
_cell.length_a   1.000
_cell.length_b   1.000
_cell.length_c   1.000
_cell.angle_alpha   90.00
_cell.angle_beta   90.00
_cell.angle_gamma   90.00
#
_symmetry.space_group_name_H-M   'P 1'
#
loop_
_entity.id
_entity.type
_entity.pdbx_description
1 polymer ?
#
loop_
_entity_poly.entity_id
_entity_poly.type
_entity_poly.pdbx_seq_one_letter_code
_entity_poly.pdbx_strand_id
1 'polypeptide(L)' 'MSNEDPEAPRPRWASLADATALAMRLHAEQTRKGTSIPYIAHLMSVSALVLEHGGDEEQAIAGLLHDAIEDCGIHCEA' A
#
# COMPACT_ATOMS: atom_id res chain seq x y z
N MET A 1 13.75 29.40 19.45
CA MET A 1 14.69 28.37 19.94
C MET A 1 13.99 27.04 19.76
N SER A 2 14.51 26.25 18.83
CA SER A 2 14.01 24.96 18.40
C SER A 2 13.77 24.01 19.57
N ASN A 3 12.63 23.31 19.55
CA ASN A 3 12.40 22.03 20.21
C ASN A 3 11.56 21.25 19.19
N GLU A 4 12.20 20.62 18.20
CA GLU A 4 12.41 19.16 18.20
C GLU A 4 11.08 18.42 18.19
N ASP A 5 10.44 18.37 17.02
CA ASP A 5 9.39 17.40 16.74
C ASP A 5 9.99 15.99 16.92
N PRO A 6 9.35 15.09 17.67
CA PRO A 6 9.87 13.76 17.93
C PRO A 6 9.89 12.94 16.64
N GLU A 7 11.09 12.59 16.18
CA GLU A 7 11.43 11.49 15.25
C GLU A 7 10.22 10.93 14.47
N ALA A 8 9.67 11.70 13.53
CA ALA A 8 8.84 11.11 12.49
C ALA A 8 9.73 10.06 11.81
N PRO A 9 9.28 8.79 11.67
CA PRO A 9 10.09 7.75 11.08
C PRO A 9 10.56 8.25 9.71
N ARG A 10 11.88 8.45 9.56
CA ARG A 10 12.43 8.90 8.28
C ARG A 10 11.93 7.93 7.22
N PRO A 11 11.33 8.42 6.12
CA PRO A 11 10.83 7.54 5.08
C PRO A 11 11.99 6.64 4.65
N ARG A 12 11.80 5.34 4.75
CA ARG A 12 12.67 4.31 4.25
C ARG A 12 11.90 3.64 3.13
N TRP A 13 11.91 4.25 1.94
CA TRP A 13 11.28 3.75 0.70
C TRP A 13 11.51 2.25 0.37
N ALA A 14 12.43 1.59 1.07
CA ALA A 14 12.56 0.13 1.17
C ALA A 14 11.28 -0.56 1.69
N SER A 15 10.61 0.00 2.69
CA SER A 15 9.37 -0.53 3.26
C SER A 15 8.21 -0.45 2.27
N LEU A 16 8.14 0.62 1.47
CA LEU A 16 7.20 0.70 0.35
C LEU A 16 7.46 -0.38 -0.71
N ALA A 17 8.73 -0.68 -1.01
CA ALA A 17 9.07 -1.75 -1.97
C ALA A 17 8.63 -3.13 -1.46
N ASP A 18 8.86 -3.43 -0.17
CA ASP A 18 8.42 -4.67 0.46
C ASP A 18 6.89 -4.79 0.49
N ALA A 19 6.20 -3.70 0.82
CA ALA A 19 4.74 -3.63 0.80
C ALA A 19 4.17 -3.85 -0.61
N THR A 20 4.81 -3.27 -1.64
CA THR A 20 4.44 -3.49 -3.05
C THR A 20 4.61 -4.94 -3.45
N ALA A 21 5.75 -5.55 -3.09
CA ALA A 21 5.98 -6.96 -3.37
C ALA A 21 4.96 -7.87 -2.67
N LEU A 22 4.54 -7.51 -1.45
CA LEU A 22 3.48 -8.22 -0.74
C LEU A 22 2.13 -8.09 -1.46
N ALA A 23 1.69 -6.86 -1.76
CA ALA A 23 0.44 -6.60 -2.48
C ALA A 23 0.40 -7.32 -3.85
N MET A 24 1.51 -7.32 -4.59
CA MET A 24 1.62 -8.05 -5.85
C MET A 24 1.46 -9.56 -5.68
N ARG A 25 1.98 -10.15 -4.60
CA ARG A 25 1.81 -11.58 -4.31
C ARG A 25 0.39 -11.91 -3.89
N LEU A 26 -0.22 -11.09 -3.04
CA LEU A 26 -1.57 -11.29 -2.54
C LEU A 26 -2.62 -11.19 -3.65
N HIS A 27 -2.47 -10.20 -4.53
CA HIS A 27 -3.40 -9.93 -5.61
C HIS A 27 -2.94 -10.49 -6.97
N ALA A 28 -1.99 -11.43 -7.00
CA ALA A 28 -1.37 -11.94 -8.22
C ALA A 28 -2.39 -12.53 -9.22
N GLU A 29 -3.42 -13.18 -8.71
CA GLU A 29 -4.50 -13.79 -9.50
C GLU A 29 -5.79 -12.96 -9.49
N GLN A 30 -5.79 -11.83 -8.77
CA GLN A 30 -6.96 -10.99 -8.62
C GLN A 30 -7.06 -9.97 -9.74
N THR A 31 -8.21 -9.98 -10.41
CA THR A 31 -8.59 -8.99 -11.41
C THR A 31 -9.78 -8.20 -10.90
N ARG A 32 -9.87 -6.94 -11.32
CA ARG A 32 -10.97 -6.07 -10.90
C ARG A 32 -12.29 -6.57 -11.52
N LYS A 33 -13.33 -6.68 -10.68
CA LYS A 33 -14.64 -7.24 -11.05
C LYS A 33 -15.15 -6.65 -12.38
N GLY A 34 -15.41 -7.53 -13.35
CA GLY A 34 -15.91 -7.15 -14.68
C GLY A 34 -14.86 -6.62 -15.66
N THR A 35 -13.57 -6.71 -15.34
CA THR A 35 -12.46 -6.29 -16.21
C THR A 35 -11.31 -7.30 -16.20
N SER A 36 -10.41 -7.22 -17.17
CA SER A 36 -9.13 -7.96 -17.19
C SER A 36 -7.98 -7.19 -16.53
N ILE A 37 -8.28 -6.06 -15.88
CA ILE A 37 -7.27 -5.19 -15.29
C ILE A 37 -6.80 -5.83 -13.96
N PRO A 38 -5.48 -6.01 -13.77
CA PRO A 38 -4.93 -6.50 -12.52
C PRO A 38 -5.32 -5.60 -11.34
N TYR A 39 -5.74 -6.19 -10.22
CA TYR A 39 -6.18 -5.42 -9.05
C TYR A 39 -5.08 -4.50 -8.50
N ILE A 40 -3.82 -4.91 -8.60
CA ILE A 40 -2.65 -4.11 -8.22
C ILE A 40 -2.59 -2.73 -8.90
N ALA A 41 -3.14 -2.58 -10.11
CA ALA A 41 -3.17 -1.29 -10.80
C ALA A 41 -3.99 -0.25 -10.01
N HIS A 42 -5.07 -0.69 -9.34
CA HIS A 42 -5.84 0.18 -8.45
C HIS A 42 -5.03 0.60 -7.22
N LEU A 43 -4.38 -0.36 -6.55
CA LEU A 43 -3.60 -0.11 -5.35
C LEU A 43 -2.41 0.82 -5.60
N MET A 44 -1.70 0.62 -6.72
CA MET A 44 -0.63 1.53 -7.14
C MET A 44 -1.16 2.94 -7.44
N SER A 45 -2.35 3.05 -8.05
CA SER A 45 -2.98 4.35 -8.31
C SER A 45 -3.36 5.09 -7.03
N VAL A 46 -3.87 4.38 -6.00
CA VAL A 46 -4.20 4.98 -4.70
C VAL A 46 -2.93 5.44 -3.99
N SER A 47 -1.88 4.60 -3.97
CA SER A 47 -0.59 4.95 -3.37
C SER A 47 0.06 6.16 -4.06
N ALA A 48 0.00 6.23 -5.40
CA ALA A 48 0.49 7.38 -6.16
C ALA A 48 -0.27 8.68 -5.80
N LEU A 49 -1.61 8.60 -5.69
CA LEU A 49 -2.42 9.76 -5.29
C LEU A 49 -2.04 10.28 -3.91
N VAL A 50 -1.77 9.39 -2.95
CA VAL A 50 -1.32 9.79 -1.60
C VAL A 50 -0.01 10.57 -1.67
N LEU A 51 0.97 10.06 -2.43
CA LEU A 51 2.26 10.73 -2.61
C LEU A 51 2.12 12.09 -3.34
N GLU A 52 1.26 12.17 -4.37
CA GLU A 52 1.01 13.40 -5.12
C GLU A 52 0.37 14.51 -4.27
N HIS A 53 -0.42 14.14 -3.25
CA HIS A 53 -1.05 15.09 -2.33
C HIS A 53 -0.18 15.43 -1.11
N GLY A 54 1.10 15.05 -1.13
CA GLY A 54 2.05 15.36 -0.05
C GLY A 54 1.97 14.39 1.13
N GLY A 55 1.43 13.20 0.92
CA GLY A 55 1.42 12.14 1.92
C GLY A 55 2.81 11.56 2.18
N ASP A 56 3.01 11.07 3.39
CA ASP A 56 4.23 10.41 3.80
C ASP A 56 4.26 8.93 3.35
N GLU A 57 5.38 8.26 3.63
CA GLU A 57 5.55 6.87 3.23
C GLU A 57 4.53 5.94 3.93
N GLU A 58 4.25 6.14 5.22
CA GLU A 58 3.30 5.30 5.94
C GLU A 58 1.91 5.41 5.34
N GLN A 59 1.50 6.62 4.95
CA GLN A 59 0.24 6.87 4.26
C GLN A 59 0.22 6.21 2.87
N ALA A 60 1.34 6.26 2.14
CA ALA A 60 1.45 5.60 0.83
C ALA A 60 1.39 4.07 0.94
N ILE A 61 2.03 3.49 1.98
CA ILE A 61 1.97 2.07 2.32
C ILE A 61 0.55 1.68 2.75
N ALA A 62 -0.10 2.50 3.57
CA ALA A 62 -1.48 2.29 4.01
C ALA A 62 -2.45 2.29 2.82
N GLY A 63 -2.31 3.24 1.89
CA GLY A 63 -3.10 3.27 0.66
C GLY A 63 -2.84 2.07 -0.25
N LEU A 64 -1.61 1.56 -0.29
CA LEU A 64 -1.25 0.38 -1.07
C LEU A 64 -1.81 -0.93 -0.48
N LEU A 65 -1.84 -1.05 0.85
CA LEU A 65 -2.25 -2.25 1.57
C LEU A 65 -3.69 -2.20 2.11
N HIS A 66 -4.45 -1.14 1.84
CA HIS A 66 -5.78 -0.95 2.43
C HIS A 66 -6.72 -2.13 2.16
N ASP A 67 -6.69 -2.67 0.93
CA ASP A 67 -7.49 -3.83 0.54
C ASP A 67 -6.81 -5.17 0.81
N ALA A 68 -5.52 -5.19 1.16
CA ALA A 68 -4.82 -6.43 1.45
C ALA A 68 -5.42 -7.14 2.69
N ILE A 69 -5.92 -6.37 3.66
CA ILE A 69 -6.59 -6.93 4.85
C ILE A 69 -8.00 -7.44 4.51
N GLU A 70 -8.74 -6.74 3.65
CA GLU A 70 -10.11 -7.13 3.28
C GLU A 70 -10.13 -8.33 2.33
N ASP A 71 -9.19 -8.40 1.39
CA ASP A 71 -9.13 -9.47 0.39
C ASP A 71 -8.31 -10.69 0.86
N CYS A 72 -7.40 -10.54 1.83
CA CYS A 72 -6.62 -11.66 2.39
C CYS A 72 -6.96 -12.00 3.84
N GLY A 73 -7.73 -11.16 4.53
CA GLY A 73 -8.25 -11.42 5.86
C GLY A 73 -9.68 -11.92 5.79
N ILE A 74 -9.85 -13.26 5.83
CA ILE A 74 -10.96 -14.04 6.44
C ILE A 74 -11.07 -15.47 5.82
N HIS A 75 -10.30 -15.82 4.78
CA HIS A 75 -10.33 -17.19 4.23
C HIS A 75 -9.02 -17.98 4.18
N CYS A 76 -7.91 -17.47 4.74
CA CYS A 76 -6.73 -18.32 4.99
C CYS A 76 -6.80 -18.95 6.39
N GLU A 77 -7.67 -19.95 6.56
CA GLU A 77 -7.46 -20.98 7.59
C GLU A 77 -6.64 -22.14 6.99
N ALA A 78 -5.78 -22.68 7.85
CA ALA A 78 -4.75 -23.69 7.58
C ALA A 78 -5.27 -25.09 7.24
#